data_AF-A0A7V2JXN0-F1
#
_entry.id   AF-A0A7V2JXN0-F1
#
_cell.length_a   1.000
_cell.length_b   1.000
_cell.length_c   1.000
_cell.angle_alpha   90.00
_cell.angle_beta   90.00
_cell.angle_gamma   90.00
#
_symmetry.space_group_name_H-M   'P 1'
#
loop_
_entity.id
_entity.type
_entity.pdbx_description
1 polymer ?
#
loop_
_entity_poly.entity_id
_entity_poly.type
_entity_poly.pdbx_seq_one_letter_code
_entity_poly.pdbx_strand_id
1 'polypeptide(L)' 'MITQTKVEAIVLAAGKGERMGTIKPLVEIDGCPALARVLATLRGAGMKRVIVILGHRADEI' A
#
# COMPACT_ATOMS: atom_id res chain seq x y z
N MET A 1 33.30 -1.22 8.79
CA MET A 1 31.92 -1.68 8.50
C MET A 1 31.05 -0.45 8.36
N ILE A 2 30.43 -0.25 7.20
CA ILE A 2 29.42 0.81 7.03
C ILE A 2 28.11 0.21 7.50
N THR A 3 27.52 0.74 8.58
CA THR A 3 26.20 0.30 9.05
C THR A 3 25.17 0.78 8.04
N GLN A 4 24.46 -0.16 7.42
CA GLN A 4 23.39 0.18 6.48
C GLN A 4 22.19 0.71 7.29
N THR A 5 21.72 1.91 6.99
CA THR A 5 20.53 2.49 7.61
C THR A 5 19.32 1.62 7.29
N LYS A 6 18.61 1.14 8.32
CA LYS A 6 17.38 0.36 8.13
C LYS A 6 16.24 1.32 7.77
N VAL A 7 15.71 1.19 6.57
CA VAL A 7 14.55 1.95 6.07
C VAL A 7 13.32 1.03 6.03
N GLU A 8 12.18 1.55 6.46
CA GLU A 8 10.88 0.86 6.43
C GLU A 8 9.85 1.75 5.73
N ALA A 9 8.82 1.13 5.13
CA ALA A 9 7.80 1.85 4.38
C ALA A 9 6.44 1.86 5.10
N ILE A 10 5.73 2.97 4.99
CA ILE A 10 4.35 3.13 5.46
C ILE A 10 3.47 3.53 4.27
N VAL A 11 2.41 2.76 4.03
CA VAL A 11 1.40 3.03 2.99
C VAL A 11 0.10 3.44 3.66
N LEU A 12 -0.36 4.65 3.37
CA LEU A 12 -1.63 5.18 3.89
C LEU A 12 -2.78 4.78 2.96
N ALA A 13 -3.53 3.75 3.35
CA ALA A 13 -4.64 3.17 2.57
C ALA A 13 -6.01 3.30 3.29
N ALA A 14 -6.10 4.16 4.31
CA ALA A 14 -7.26 4.31 5.19
C ALA A 14 -8.36 5.27 4.69
N GLY A 15 -8.28 5.73 3.44
CA GLY A 15 -9.24 6.68 2.88
C GLY A 15 -10.61 6.05 2.58
N LYS A 16 -11.69 6.82 2.75
CA LYS A 16 -13.07 6.36 2.51
C LYS A 16 -13.44 6.13 1.04
N GLY A 17 -12.70 6.70 0.09
CA GLY A 17 -12.97 6.54 -1.34
C GLY A 17 -14.23 7.28 -1.85
N GLU A 18 -14.77 8.26 -1.11
CA GLU A 18 -16.08 8.90 -1.36
C GLU A 18 -16.31 9.36 -2.80
N ARG A 19 -15.34 10.06 -3.41
CA ARG A 19 -15.46 10.51 -4.80
C ARG A 19 -15.50 9.38 -5.83
N MET A 20 -14.88 8.24 -5.54
CA MET A 20 -14.86 7.08 -6.43
C MET A 20 -16.00 6.09 -6.14
N GLY A 21 -16.68 6.21 -5.01
CA GLY A 21 -17.75 5.30 -4.58
C GLY A 21 -17.31 3.85 -4.34
N THR A 22 -16.00 3.59 -4.28
CA THR A 22 -15.42 2.24 -4.17
C THR A 22 -14.22 2.21 -3.23
N ILE A 23 -13.77 1.01 -2.86
CA ILE A 23 -12.56 0.77 -2.07
C ILE A 23 -11.35 1.10 -2.93
N LYS A 24 -10.82 2.33 -2.81
CA LYS A 24 -9.69 2.80 -3.62
C LYS A 24 -8.48 1.84 -3.63
N PRO A 25 -8.06 1.23 -2.50
CA PRO A 25 -6.98 0.23 -2.49
C PRO A 25 -7.18 -0.95 -3.46
N LEU A 26 -8.43 -1.33 -3.75
CA LEU A 26 -8.79 -2.46 -4.59
C LEU A 26 -9.17 -2.07 -6.03
N VAL A 27 -9.13 -0.77 -6.36
CA VAL A 27 -9.35 -0.34 -7.75
C VAL A 27 -8.26 -0.94 -8.64
N GLU A 28 -8.67 -1.64 -9.68
CA GLU A 28 -7.75 -2.23 -10.65
C GLU A 28 -7.19 -1.18 -11.61
N ILE A 29 -5.87 -1.20 -11.79
CA ILE A 29 -5.13 -0.44 -12.79
C ILE A 29 -4.33 -1.44 -13.61
N ASP A 30 -4.74 -1.61 -14.87
CA ASP A 30 -4.26 -2.64 -15.79
C ASP A 30 -4.38 -4.06 -15.19
N GLY A 31 -5.54 -4.36 -14.60
CA GLY A 31 -5.84 -5.67 -13.99
C GLY A 31 -5.10 -5.94 -12.67
N CYS A 32 -4.48 -4.94 -12.05
CA CYS A 32 -3.79 -5.07 -10.76
C CYS A 32 -4.37 -4.08 -9.74
N PRO A 33 -4.77 -4.53 -8.53
CA PRO A 33 -5.22 -3.64 -7.47
C PRO A 33 -4.18 -2.56 -7.16
N ALA A 34 -4.64 -1.32 -7.01
CA ALA A 34 -3.76 -0.16 -6.76
C ALA A 34 -2.82 -0.39 -5.57
N LEU A 35 -3.32 -0.98 -4.47
CA LEU A 35 -2.49 -1.31 -3.30
C LEU A 35 -1.44 -2.38 -3.64
N ALA A 36 -1.81 -3.43 -4.36
CA ALA A 36 -0.88 -4.50 -4.76
C ALA A 36 0.27 -3.94 -5.62
N ARG A 37 -0.03 -3.01 -6.54
CA ARG A 37 0.98 -2.31 -7.34
C ARG A 37 1.96 -1.51 -6.48
N VAL A 38 1.48 -0.77 -5.48
CA VAL A 38 2.34 -0.03 -4.53
C VAL A 38 3.24 -0.97 -3.74
N LEU A 39 2.68 -2.08 -3.22
CA LEU A 39 3.44 -3.07 -2.46
C LEU A 39 4.52 -3.75 -3.31
N ALA A 40 4.22 -4.06 -4.57
CA ALA A 40 5.19 -4.61 -5.51
C ALA A 40 6.36 -3.64 -5.76
N THR A 41 6.07 -2.35 -5.96
CA THR A 41 7.11 -1.31 -6.11
C THR A 41 8.01 -1.21 -4.88
N LEU A 42 7.42 -1.19 -3.68
CA LEU A 42 8.20 -1.10 -2.43
C LEU A 42 9.08 -2.34 -2.21
N ARG A 43 8.56 -3.53 -2.53
CA ARG A 43 9.34 -4.78 -2.50
C ARG A 43 10.49 -4.75 -3.50
N GLY A 44 10.23 -4.29 -4.73
CA GLY A 44 11.26 -4.11 -5.76
C GLY A 44 12.35 -3.11 -5.36
N ALA A 45 12.00 -2.12 -4.54
CA ALA A 45 12.94 -1.15 -3.95
C ALA A 45 13.71 -1.68 -2.72
N GLY A 46 13.56 -2.96 -2.36
CA GLY A 46 14.29 -3.58 -1.24
C GLY A 46 13.68 -3.33 0.14
N MET A 47 12.46 -2.79 0.23
CA MET A 47 11.79 -2.59 1.52
C MET A 47 11.37 -3.94 2.11
N LYS A 48 12.04 -4.35 3.20
CA LYS A 48 11.77 -5.62 3.87
C LYS A 48 10.53 -5.59 4.78
N ARG A 49 10.22 -4.40 5.32
CA ARG A 49 9.06 -4.19 6.17
C ARG A 49 8.20 -3.07 5.59
N VAL A 50 6.94 -3.40 5.33
CA VAL A 50 5.92 -2.46 4.84
C VAL A 50 4.75 -2.52 5.80
N ILE A 51 4.34 -1.36 6.30
CA ILE A 51 3.16 -1.19 7.16
C ILE A 51 2.06 -0.57 6.29
N VAL A 52 0.90 -1.21 6.24
CA VAL A 52 -0.27 -0.65 5.56
C VAL A 52 -1.26 -0.17 6.60
N ILE A 53 -1.62 1.11 6.55
CA ILE A 53 -2.62 1.70 7.45
C ILE A 53 -3.97 1.62 6.76
N LEU A 54 -4.88 0.85 7.37
CA LEU A 54 -6.27 0.66 6.92
C LEU A 54 -7.24 1.52 7.75
N GLY A 55 -8.48 1.64 7.29
CA GLY A 55 -9.47 2.55 7.87
C GLY A 55 -10.90 2.03 7.71
N HIS A 56 -11.79 2.89 7.22
CA HIS A 56 -13.25 2.71 7.25
C HIS A 56 -13.80 1.33 6.82
N ARG A 57 -13.17 0.69 5.82
CA ARG A 57 -13.56 -0.62 5.27
C ARG A 57 -12.38 -1.61 5.32
N ALA A 58 -11.68 -1.65 6.45
CA ALA A 58 -10.46 -2.45 6.60
C ALA A 58 -10.69 -3.96 6.40
N ASP A 59 -11.84 -4.48 6.82
CA ASP A 59 -12.17 -5.92 6.72
C ASP A 59 -12.39 -6.39 5.26
N GLU A 60 -12.49 -5.44 4.33
CA GLU A 60 -12.70 -5.70 2.90
C GLU A 60 -11.42 -5.54 2.07
N ILE A 61 -10.25 -5.30 2.70
CA ILE A 61 -8.95 -5.07 2.05
C ILE A 61 -7.98 -6.19 2.42
#